data_AF-A0AAD5NAV1-F1
#
_entry.id   AF-A0AAD5NAV1-F1
#
_cell.length_a   1.000
_cell.length_b   1.000
_cell.length_c   1.000
_cell.angle_alpha   90.00
_cell.angle_beta   90.00
_cell.angle_gamma   90.00
#
_symmetry.space_group_name_H-M   'P 1'
#
loop_
_entity.id
_entity.type
_entity.pdbx_description
1 polymer ?
#
loop_
_entity_poly.entity_id
_entity_poly.type
_entity_poly.pdbx_seq_one_letter_code
_entity_poly.pdbx_strand_id
1 'polypeptide(L)'
;MESCVYFWVASNVWLARWSDDAETIQQSSNDSSYETNMRLAIYTSLGMGQAVFVCVASTIMALGMVGASRLLHEGILRNILHCPMLFFDITPIGRILNRFGKDTEVVDNELLKSVGQWFFTVGQIVITTVLLLYVTPWAFGPVIAILCINMVVLVNIHF
;
A
#
# COMPACT_ATOMS: atom_id res chain seq x y z
N MET A 1 -1.49 -6.58 -0.47
CA MET A 1 -0.79 -5.56 0.36
C MET A 1 -1.73 -4.48 0.89
N GLU A 2 -2.85 -4.20 0.23
CA GLU A 2 -3.78 -3.12 0.59
C GLU A 2 -4.56 -3.36 1.90
N SER A 3 -4.80 -4.63 2.24
CA SER A 3 -5.47 -4.99 3.49
C SER A 3 -4.60 -4.76 4.73
N CYS A 4 -3.27 -4.64 4.57
CA CYS A 4 -2.34 -4.43 5.67
C CYS A 4 -2.54 -3.06 6.34
N VAL A 5 -3.09 -2.08 5.62
CA VAL A 5 -3.34 -0.73 6.11
C VAL A 5 -4.35 -0.74 7.25
N TYR A 6 -5.46 -1.43 7.06
CA TYR A 6 -6.53 -1.51 8.05
C TYR A 6 -6.05 -2.18 9.34
N PHE A 7 -5.29 -3.28 9.21
CA PHE A 7 -4.67 -3.94 10.35
C PHE A 7 -3.65 -3.05 11.07
N TRP A 8 -2.82 -2.32 10.31
CA TRP A 8 -1.84 -1.41 10.87
C TRP A 8 -2.52 -0.27 11.65
N VAL A 9 -3.56 0.34 11.09
CA VAL A 9 -4.31 1.41 11.78
C VAL A 9 -5.04 0.87 13.01
N ALA A 10 -5.71 -0.29 12.92
CA ALA A 10 -6.38 -0.92 14.06
C ALA A 10 -5.39 -1.24 15.20
N SER A 11 -4.20 -1.72 14.87
CA SER A 11 -3.12 -1.98 15.82
C SER A 11 -2.68 -0.70 16.54
N ASN A 12 -2.46 0.39 15.79
CA ASN A 12 -2.10 1.69 16.36
C ASN A 12 -3.20 2.28 17.25
N VAL A 13 -4.48 2.16 16.84
CA VAL A 13 -5.61 2.64 17.66
C VAL A 13 -5.74 1.84 18.94
N TRP A 14 -5.60 0.51 18.88
CA TRP A 14 -5.62 -0.35 20.05
C TRP A 14 -4.49 -0.02 21.02
N LEU A 15 -3.27 0.18 20.51
CA LEU A 15 -2.12 0.66 21.28
C LEU A 15 -2.38 2.02 21.94
N ALA A 16 -2.96 2.97 21.21
CA ALA A 16 -3.28 4.29 21.76
C ALA A 16 -4.27 4.18 22.93
N ARG A 17 -5.31 3.34 22.81
CA ARG A 17 -6.27 3.08 23.88
C ARG A 17 -5.63 2.38 25.08
N TRP A 18 -4.75 1.43 24.83
CA TRP A 18 -4.04 0.75 25.91
C TRP A 18 -3.10 1.71 26.64
N SER A 19 -2.42 2.62 25.94
CA SER A 19 -1.56 3.62 26.55
C SER A 19 -2.31 4.55 27.51
N ASP A 20 -3.53 4.97 27.14
CA ASP A 20 -4.38 5.85 27.95
C ASP A 20 -4.86 5.15 29.24
N ASP A 21 -5.29 3.89 29.11
CA ASP A 21 -5.72 3.08 30.26
C ASP A 21 -4.55 2.66 31.18
N ALA A 22 -3.34 2.55 30.64
CA ALA A 22 -2.15 2.12 31.41
C ALA A 22 -1.83 3.08 32.55
N GLU A 23 -2.05 4.39 32.36
CA GLU A 23 -1.86 5.40 33.41
C GLU A 23 -2.83 5.20 34.59
N THR A 24 -4.06 4.76 34.31
CA THR A 24 -5.09 4.50 35.33
C THR A 24 -4.85 3.17 36.06
N ILE A 25 -4.34 2.15 35.36
CA ILE A 25 -4.05 0.82 35.93
C ILE A 25 -2.88 0.87 36.92
N GLN A 26 -1.92 1.78 36.73
CA GLN A 26 -0.77 1.94 37.63
C GLN A 26 -1.16 2.41 39.05
N GLN A 27 -2.35 3.00 39.22
CA GLN A 27 -2.89 3.41 40.52
C GLN A 27 -3.70 2.32 41.26
N SER A 28 -4.14 1.26 40.57
CA SER A 28 -4.98 0.18 41.15
C SER A 28 -4.19 -1.12 41.28
N SER A 29 -3.56 -1.32 42.44
CA SER A 29 -2.44 -2.26 42.64
C SER A 29 -2.76 -3.74 42.89
N ASN A 30 -4.02 -4.20 42.77
CA ASN A 30 -4.36 -5.59 43.18
C ASN A 30 -4.98 -6.51 42.11
N ASP A 31 -5.39 -6.04 40.92
CA ASP A 31 -6.00 -6.91 39.87
C ASP A 31 -5.46 -6.67 38.45
N SER A 32 -4.39 -5.88 38.31
CA SER A 32 -3.88 -5.37 37.03
C SER A 32 -3.25 -6.43 36.10
N SER A 33 -2.81 -7.57 36.63
CA SER A 33 -2.09 -8.58 35.86
C SER A 33 -2.99 -9.34 34.86
N TYR A 34 -4.23 -9.64 35.24
CA TYR A 34 -5.15 -10.39 34.36
C TYR A 34 -5.61 -9.54 33.16
N GLU A 35 -6.01 -8.29 33.42
CA GLU A 35 -6.44 -7.33 32.40
C GLU A 35 -5.32 -7.02 31.39
N THR A 36 -4.08 -6.86 31.87
CA THR A 36 -2.92 -6.59 31.02
C THR A 36 -2.61 -7.77 30.10
N ASN A 37 -2.66 -9.00 30.63
CA ASN A 37 -2.43 -10.21 29.83
C ASN A 37 -3.50 -10.41 28.76
N MET A 38 -4.78 -10.13 29.06
CA MET A 38 -5.86 -10.23 28.08
C MET A 38 -5.72 -9.20 26.95
N ARG A 39 -5.33 -7.96 27.26
CA ARG A 39 -5.09 -6.90 26.27
C ARG A 39 -3.89 -7.19 25.37
N LEU A 40 -2.82 -7.76 25.94
CA LEU A 40 -1.66 -8.23 25.19
C LEU A 40 -2.03 -9.40 24.26
N ALA A 41 -2.89 -10.32 24.71
CA ALA A 41 -3.38 -11.42 23.89
C ALA A 41 -4.20 -10.93 22.68
N ILE A 42 -5.03 -9.90 22.85
CA ILE A 42 -5.77 -9.27 21.74
C ILE A 42 -4.80 -8.60 20.75
N TYR A 43 -3.83 -7.84 21.23
CA TYR A 43 -2.86 -7.17 20.36
C TYR A 43 -1.99 -8.17 19.55
N THR A 44 -1.50 -9.22 20.21
CA THR A 44 -0.68 -10.26 19.60
C THR A 44 -1.47 -11.10 18.60
N SER A 45 -2.73 -11.44 18.90
CA SER A 45 -3.60 -12.16 17.96
C SER A 45 -3.95 -11.33 16.72
N LEU A 46 -4.16 -10.01 16.86
CA LEU A 46 -4.34 -9.10 15.73
C LEU A 46 -3.10 -9.04 14.83
N GLY A 47 -1.90 -8.92 15.42
CA GLY A 47 -0.64 -8.94 14.69
C GLY A 47 -0.37 -10.27 13.97
N MET A 48 -0.69 -11.38 14.62
CA MET A 48 -0.53 -12.71 14.01
C MET A 48 -1.53 -12.94 12.88
N GLY A 49 -2.78 -12.48 13.04
CA GLY A 49 -3.78 -12.47 11.97
C GLY A 49 -3.33 -11.63 10.76
N GLN A 50 -2.74 -10.46 11.01
CA GLN A 50 -2.14 -9.64 9.95
C GLN A 50 -1.02 -10.39 9.21
N ALA A 51 -0.10 -11.02 9.94
CA ALA A 51 1.01 -11.75 9.33
C ALA A 51 0.52 -12.89 8.41
N VAL A 52 -0.45 -13.67 8.88
CA VAL A 52 -1.07 -14.74 8.08
C VAL A 52 -1.74 -14.16 6.84
N PHE A 53 -2.51 -13.09 6.99
CA PHE A 53 -3.19 -12.44 5.88
C PHE A 53 -2.19 -11.94 4.82
N VAL A 54 -1.08 -11.33 5.24
CA VAL A 54 -0.02 -10.87 4.33
C VAL A 54 0.57 -12.05 3.55
N CYS A 55 0.88 -13.16 4.23
CA CYS A 55 1.44 -14.35 3.58
C CYS A 55 0.48 -14.98 2.56
N VAL A 56 -0.81 -15.02 2.87
CA VAL A 56 -1.82 -15.53 1.92
C VAL A 56 -1.95 -14.59 0.73
N ALA A 57 -2.04 -13.28 0.98
CA ALA A 57 -2.14 -12.28 -0.08
C ALA A 57 -0.90 -12.27 -0.99
N SER A 58 0.31 -12.40 -0.44
CA SER A 58 1.54 -12.47 -1.24
C SER A 58 1.59 -13.73 -2.10
N THR A 59 1.13 -14.87 -1.58
CA THR A 59 1.05 -16.12 -2.33
C THR A 59 0.06 -16.02 -3.48
N ILE A 60 -1.14 -15.47 -3.25
CA ILE A 60 -2.14 -15.24 -4.31
C ILE A 60 -1.59 -14.31 -5.39
N MET A 61 -0.92 -13.23 -4.97
CA MET A 61 -0.35 -12.26 -5.90
C MET A 61 0.79 -12.87 -6.74
N ALA A 62 1.62 -13.72 -6.15
CA ALA A 62 2.66 -14.45 -6.87
C ALA A 62 2.07 -15.41 -7.91
N LEU A 63 1.01 -16.15 -7.56
CA LEU A 63 0.31 -17.03 -8.50
C LEU A 63 -0.36 -16.23 -9.63
N GLY A 64 -0.97 -15.09 -9.30
CA GLY A 64 -1.58 -14.18 -10.28
C GLY A 64 -0.57 -13.61 -11.27
N MET A 65 0.61 -13.21 -10.78
CA MET A 65 1.70 -12.70 -11.62
C MET A 65 2.22 -13.77 -12.59
N VAL A 66 2.37 -15.01 -12.13
CA VAL A 66 2.74 -16.14 -13.01
C VAL A 66 1.68 -16.38 -14.08
N GLY A 67 0.38 -16.29 -13.73
CA GLY A 67 -0.71 -16.39 -14.69
C GLY A 67 -0.71 -15.26 -15.73
N ALA A 68 -0.54 -14.02 -15.28
CA ALA A 68 -0.46 -12.85 -16.16
C ALA A 68 0.71 -12.94 -17.15
N SER A 69 1.90 -13.31 -16.65
CA SER A 69 3.11 -13.49 -17.47
C SER A 69 2.88 -14.52 -18.59
N ARG A 70 2.19 -15.62 -18.31
CA ARG A 70 1.86 -16.63 -19.34
C ARG A 70 0.93 -16.09 -20.41
N LEU A 71 -0.13 -15.38 -20.02
CA LEU A 71 -1.12 -14.81 -20.96
C LEU A 71 -0.48 -13.79 -21.90
N LEU A 72 0.40 -12.94 -21.37
CA LEU A 72 1.13 -11.94 -22.15
C LEU A 72 2.14 -12.58 -23.10
N HIS A 73 2.88 -13.58 -22.64
CA HIS A 73 3.80 -14.33 -23.51
C HIS A 73 3.08 -15.03 -24.67
N GLU A 74 1.95 -15.69 -24.43
CA GLU A 74 1.18 -16.33 -25.48
C GLU A 74 0.60 -15.33 -26.49
N GLY A 75 0.11 -14.18 -26.02
CA GLY A 75 -0.41 -13.12 -26.88
C GLY A 75 0.65 -12.54 -27.82
N ILE A 76 1.85 -12.29 -27.30
CA ILE A 76 2.98 -11.77 -28.08
C ILE A 76 3.48 -12.81 -29.08
N LEU A 77 3.63 -14.07 -28.66
CA LEU A 77 4.07 -15.14 -29.54
C LEU A 77 3.11 -15.33 -30.72
N ARG A 78 1.80 -15.30 -30.46
CA ARG A 78 0.78 -15.41 -31.52
C ARG A 78 0.85 -14.24 -32.50
N ASN A 79 1.08 -13.02 -32.02
CA ASN A 79 1.20 -11.83 -32.89
C ASN A 79 2.46 -11.86 -33.75
N ILE A 80 3.59 -12.34 -33.20
CA ILE A 80 4.85 -12.48 -33.95
C ILE A 80 4.68 -13.49 -35.09
N LEU A 81 4.01 -14.62 -34.85
CA LEU A 81 3.78 -15.66 -35.85
C LEU A 81 2.88 -15.23 -37.02
N HIS A 82 2.05 -14.19 -36.86
CA HIS A 82 1.18 -13.66 -37.91
C HIS A 82 1.78 -12.45 -38.65
N CYS A 83 2.99 -12.02 -38.31
CA CYS A 83 3.62 -10.87 -38.94
C CYS A 83 4.16 -11.23 -40.34
N PRO A 84 3.94 -10.42 -41.39
CA PRO A 84 4.44 -10.70 -42.73
C PRO A 84 5.97 -10.74 -42.76
N MET A 85 6.51 -11.68 -43.53
CA MET A 85 7.94 -11.99 -43.61
C MET A 85 8.81 -10.76 -43.95
N LEU A 86 8.25 -9.81 -44.69
CA LEU A 86 8.86 -8.56 -45.12
C LEU A 86 9.25 -7.61 -43.96
N PHE A 87 8.58 -7.73 -42.81
CA PHE A 87 8.90 -6.98 -41.60
C PHE A 87 10.21 -7.47 -40.93
N PHE A 88 10.58 -8.74 -41.18
CA PHE A 88 11.77 -9.35 -40.61
C PHE A 88 13.05 -9.07 -41.40
N ASP A 89 12.95 -8.61 -42.66
CA ASP A 89 14.10 -8.29 -43.52
C ASP A 89 14.59 -6.83 -43.35
N ILE A 90 13.72 -5.90 -42.96
CA ILE A 90 14.02 -4.45 -42.88
C ILE A 90 14.57 -4.07 -41.51
N THR A 91 14.26 -4.85 -40.47
CA THR A 91 14.65 -4.58 -39.09
C THR A 91 15.24 -5.82 -38.45
N PRO A 92 16.46 -5.74 -37.87
CA PRO A 92 17.06 -6.91 -37.24
C PRO A 92 16.15 -7.41 -36.12
N ILE A 93 15.68 -8.66 -36.23
CA ILE A 93 14.77 -9.35 -35.29
C ILE A 93 15.16 -9.11 -33.83
N GLY A 94 16.47 -9.13 -33.54
CA GLY A 94 16.99 -8.90 -32.18
C GLY A 94 16.67 -7.52 -31.60
N ARG A 95 16.57 -6.47 -32.41
CA ARG A 95 16.29 -5.09 -31.93
C ARG A 95 14.80 -4.89 -31.65
N ILE A 96 13.92 -5.50 -32.45
CA ILE A 96 12.47 -5.50 -32.21
C ILE A 96 12.15 -6.34 -30.96
N LEU A 97 12.73 -7.53 -30.85
CA LEU A 97 12.51 -8.42 -29.72
C LEU A 97 13.00 -7.81 -28.39
N ASN A 98 14.16 -7.16 -28.40
CA ASN A 98 14.70 -6.49 -27.22
C ASN A 98 13.83 -5.30 -26.78
N ARG A 99 13.26 -4.56 -27.73
CA ARG A 99 12.36 -3.44 -27.43
C ARG A 99 10.99 -3.93 -26.96
N PHE A 100 10.38 -4.91 -27.63
CA PHE A 100 9.10 -5.49 -27.21
C PHE A 100 9.19 -6.16 -25.84
N GLY A 101 10.26 -6.92 -25.58
CA GLY A 101 10.48 -7.55 -24.27
C GLY A 101 10.58 -6.51 -23.16
N LYS A 102 11.33 -5.43 -23.41
CA LYS A 102 11.49 -4.34 -22.44
C LYS A 102 10.21 -3.53 -22.24
N ASP A 103 9.47 -3.23 -23.31
CA ASP A 103 8.21 -2.49 -23.23
C ASP A 103 7.13 -3.33 -22.51
N THR A 104 7.08 -4.63 -22.79
CA THR A 104 6.16 -5.57 -22.11
C THR A 104 6.50 -5.71 -20.63
N GLU A 105 7.78 -5.87 -20.29
CA GLU A 105 8.23 -5.95 -18.91
C GLU A 105 7.86 -4.70 -18.10
N VAL A 106 7.99 -3.51 -18.70
CA VAL A 106 7.60 -2.25 -18.08
C VAL A 106 6.08 -2.16 -17.91
N VAL A 107 5.29 -2.52 -18.92
CA VAL A 107 3.83 -2.49 -18.80
C VAL A 107 3.34 -3.51 -17.76
N ASP A 108 3.93 -4.70 -17.68
CA ASP A 108 3.41 -5.74 -16.80
C ASP A 108 3.85 -5.56 -15.35
N ASN A 109 5.11 -5.17 -15.11
CA ASN A 109 5.63 -5.03 -13.76
C ASN A 109 5.45 -3.62 -13.21
N GLU A 110 5.89 -2.60 -13.96
CA GLU A 110 5.93 -1.23 -13.43
C GLU A 110 4.54 -0.59 -13.40
N LEU A 111 3.71 -0.79 -14.43
CA LEU A 111 2.37 -0.21 -14.46
C LEU A 111 1.47 -0.83 -13.39
N LEU A 112 1.46 -2.17 -13.29
CA LEU A 112 0.62 -2.87 -12.32
C LEU A 112 1.05 -2.56 -10.88
N LYS A 113 2.36 -2.48 -10.62
CA LYS A 113 2.90 -2.07 -9.32
C LYS A 113 2.59 -0.62 -9.00
N SER A 114 2.75 0.30 -9.96
CA SER A 114 2.48 1.73 -9.77
C SER A 114 1.00 1.99 -9.49
N VAL A 115 0.10 1.33 -10.22
CA VAL A 115 -1.35 1.45 -10.03
C VAL A 115 -1.76 0.91 -8.65
N GLY A 116 -1.27 -0.27 -8.27
CA GLY A 116 -1.54 -0.81 -6.93
C GLY A 116 -0.98 0.07 -5.80
N GLN A 117 0.21 0.64 -6.00
CA GLN A 117 0.82 1.54 -5.03
C GLN A 117 0.05 2.87 -4.94
N TRP A 118 -0.51 3.36 -6.05
CA TRP A 118 -1.35 4.55 -6.06
C TRP A 118 -2.64 4.35 -5.25
N PHE A 119 -3.36 3.24 -5.48
CA PHE A 119 -4.57 2.91 -4.70
C PHE A 119 -4.25 2.74 -3.22
N PHE A 120 -3.14 2.08 -2.89
CA PHE A 120 -2.66 1.94 -1.52
C PHE A 120 -2.43 3.30 -0.85
N THR A 121 -1.70 4.20 -1.50
CA THR A 121 -1.37 5.52 -0.95
C THR A 121 -2.62 6.38 -0.78
N VAL A 122 -3.56 6.35 -1.74
CA VAL A 122 -4.83 7.08 -1.62
C VAL A 122 -5.65 6.56 -0.44
N GLY A 123 -5.79 5.24 -0.29
CA GLY A 123 -6.52 4.63 0.84
C GLY A 123 -5.88 4.98 2.19
N GLN A 124 -4.55 4.92 2.27
CA GLN A 124 -3.79 5.33 3.46
C GLN A 124 -4.07 6.77 3.88
N ILE A 125 -4.00 7.72 2.92
CA ILE A 125 -4.25 9.13 3.20
C ILE A 125 -5.68 9.33 3.73
N VAL A 126 -6.68 8.68 3.13
CA VAL A 126 -8.07 8.80 3.57
C VAL A 126 -8.24 8.30 5.01
N ILE A 127 -7.76 7.08 5.32
CA ILE A 127 -7.96 6.47 6.64
C ILE A 127 -7.23 7.26 7.72
N THR A 128 -5.98 7.65 7.47
CA THR A 128 -5.19 8.45 8.44
C THR A 128 -5.80 9.83 8.66
N THR A 129 -6.31 10.48 7.62
CA THR A 129 -7.00 11.77 7.74
C THR A 129 -8.28 11.65 8.57
N VAL A 130 -9.11 10.63 8.32
CA VAL A 130 -10.33 10.39 9.12
C VAL A 130 -9.97 10.10 10.58
N LEU A 131 -8.92 9.33 10.83
CA LEU A 131 -8.46 9.05 12.18
C LEU A 131 -8.01 10.34 12.91
N LEU A 132 -7.24 11.19 12.23
CA LEU A 132 -6.78 12.47 12.78
C LEU A 132 -7.95 13.39 13.11
N LEU A 133 -8.97 13.44 12.25
CA LEU A 133 -10.21 14.20 12.49
C LEU A 133 -10.96 13.71 13.73
N TYR A 134 -10.97 12.39 13.95
CA TYR A 134 -11.65 11.80 15.11
C TYR A 134 -10.88 12.02 16.42
N VAL A 135 -9.55 11.82 16.41
CA VAL A 135 -8.73 11.88 17.63
C VAL A 135 -8.42 13.32 18.05
N THR A 136 -8.14 14.21 17.09
CA THR A 136 -7.61 15.55 17.40
C THR A 136 -8.33 16.64 16.59
N PRO A 137 -9.63 16.88 16.81
CA PRO A 137 -10.40 17.85 16.02
C PRO A 137 -9.86 19.29 16.13
N TRP A 138 -9.21 19.64 17.24
CA TRP A 138 -8.61 20.96 17.45
C TRP A 138 -7.31 21.19 16.65
N ALA A 139 -6.63 20.12 16.21
CA ALA A 139 -5.38 20.21 15.44
C ALA A 139 -5.60 20.61 13.97
N PHE A 140 -6.85 20.69 13.51
CA PHE A 140 -7.16 21.07 12.12
C PHE A 140 -6.80 22.53 11.81
N GLY A 141 -6.93 23.42 12.81
CA GLY A 141 -6.59 24.84 12.70
C GLY A 141 -5.15 25.11 12.27
N PRO A 142 -4.13 24.60 12.99
CA PRO A 142 -2.73 24.81 12.62
C PRO A 142 -2.33 24.18 11.28
N VAL A 143 -2.92 23.03 10.90
CA VAL A 143 -2.64 22.39 9.59
C VAL A 143 -3.13 23.26 8.43
N ILE A 144 -4.35 23.80 8.54
CA ILE A 144 -4.88 24.75 7.54
C ILE A 144 -4.03 26.03 7.51
N ALA A 145 -3.64 26.55 8.67
CA ALA A 145 -2.80 27.75 8.74
C ALA A 145 -1.46 27.56 8.02
N ILE A 146 -0.78 26.41 8.20
CA ILE A 146 0.48 26.09 7.53
C ILE A 146 0.31 25.93 6.01
N LEU A 147 -0.79 25.33 5.55
CA LEU A 147 -1.12 25.22 4.13
C LEU A 147 -1.42 26.59 3.50
N CYS A 148 -2.19 27.44 4.19
CA CYS A 148 -2.46 28.80 3.76
C CYS A 148 -1.18 29.63 3.68
N ILE A 149 -0.27 29.52 4.66
CA ILE A 149 1.02 30.22 4.64
C ILE A 149 1.86 29.74 3.44
N ASN A 150 1.97 28.43 3.20
CA ASN A 150 2.71 27.91 2.04
C ASN A 150 2.11 28.40 0.71
N MET A 151 0.78 28.44 0.61
CA MET A 151 0.10 28.91 -0.59
C MET A 151 0.32 30.40 -0.83
N VAL A 152 0.26 31.23 0.23
CA VAL A 152 0.58 32.67 0.15
C VAL A 152 2.03 32.90 -0.24
N VAL A 153 2.98 32.14 0.33
CA VAL A 153 4.41 32.24 0.00
C VAL A 153 4.68 31.84 -1.45
N LEU A 154 4.09 30.75 -1.93
CA LEU A 154 4.22 30.32 -3.33
C LEU A 154 3.67 31.36 -4.32
N VAL A 155 2.52 31.96 -3.99
CA VAL A 155 1.96 33.05 -4.80
C VAL A 155 2.88 34.26 -4.78
N ASN A 156 3.45 34.62 -3.64
CA ASN A 156 4.35 35.79 -3.51
C ASN A 156 5.74 35.58 -4.16
N ILE A 157 6.21 34.34 -4.31
CA ILE A 157 7.47 34.03 -5.01
C ILE A 157 7.29 34.00 -6.54
N HIS A 158 6.06 33.76 -7.02
CA HIS A 158 5.75 33.64 -8.45
C HIS A 158 5.27 34.97 -9.08
N PHE A 159 5.19 36.05 -8.30
CA PHE A 159 4.97 37.44 -8.73
C PHE A 159 6.21 38.28 -8.47
#